data_AF-A0A3D8M439-F1
#
_entry.id   AF-A0A3D8M439-F1
#
_cell.length_a   1.000
_cell.length_b   1.000
_cell.length_c   1.000
_cell.angle_alpha   90.00
_cell.angle_beta   90.00
_cell.angle_gamma   90.00
#
_symmetry.space_group_name_H-M   'P 1'
#
loop_
_entity.id
_entity.type
_entity.pdbx_description
1 polymer ?
#
loop_
_entity_poly.entity_id
_entity_poly.type
_entity_poly.pdbx_seq_one_letter_code
_entity_poly.pdbx_strand_id
1 'polypeptide(L)'
;MTGLYDWNPMPHKVDVKCPSCHKKAEFEFAEVVKIKLKKDVPFFQNSPQFEYQMLSDHCGHGVHGAFFFEGLHGSVNAISNLPDGYSSSDWSHSQYLIRSQRYDIGSIICSHCSKRGIYNLNWPQDAFYSVSHKNKCLWAFNRESANDLLSFIESNERSESTYKWQSFLRHIPSNFKGKKARTDISKKLRQRLSC
;
A
#
# COMPACT_ATOMS: atom_id res chain seq x y z
N MET A 1 8.49 12.60 -16.04
CA MET A 1 7.05 12.35 -16.26
C MET A 1 6.74 11.00 -15.65
N THR A 2 6.25 10.97 -14.41
CA THR A 2 5.59 9.79 -13.85
C THR A 2 4.36 9.53 -14.72
N GLY A 3 4.25 8.34 -15.29
CA GLY A 3 3.08 7.98 -16.09
C GLY A 3 1.86 7.95 -15.17
N LEU A 4 0.65 8.10 -15.71
CA LEU A 4 -0.58 7.97 -14.91
C LEU A 4 -0.71 6.60 -14.23
N TYR A 5 0.04 5.59 -14.69
CA TYR A 5 0.17 4.29 -14.02
C TYR A 5 0.84 4.39 -12.64
N ASP A 6 1.62 5.46 -12.42
CA ASP A 6 2.24 5.81 -11.15
C ASP A 6 1.30 6.67 -10.27
N TRP A 7 0.04 6.90 -10.70
CA TRP A 7 -0.93 7.75 -10.00
C TRP A 7 -1.82 6.96 -9.03
N ASN A 8 -1.94 7.54 -7.82
CA ASN A 8 -2.66 7.10 -6.62
C ASN A 8 -4.17 7.40 -6.76
N PRO A 9 -5.11 6.47 -6.47
CA PRO A 9 -5.23 5.96 -5.12
C PRO A 9 -4.90 4.48 -4.98
N MET A 10 -3.87 4.22 -4.20
CA MET A 10 -3.42 2.95 -3.70
C MET A 10 -4.33 2.55 -2.54
N PRO A 11 -4.79 1.29 -2.49
CA PRO A 11 -5.54 0.80 -1.34
C PRO A 11 -4.71 0.86 -0.05
N HIS A 12 -5.39 0.96 1.09
CA HIS A 12 -4.76 0.89 2.42
C HIS A 12 -4.03 -0.44 2.70
N LYS A 13 -4.34 -1.50 1.93
CA LYS A 13 -3.64 -2.80 1.94
C LYS A 13 -3.14 -3.20 0.57
N VAL A 14 -1.91 -3.71 0.52
CA VAL A 14 -1.30 -4.29 -0.68
C VAL A 14 -0.56 -5.59 -0.39
N ASP A 15 -0.48 -6.46 -1.40
CA ASP A 15 0.34 -7.66 -1.36
C ASP A 15 1.77 -7.34 -1.80
N VAL A 16 2.73 -7.57 -0.89
CA VAL A 16 4.16 -7.34 -1.10
C VAL A 16 4.96 -8.64 -1.07
N LYS A 17 6.17 -8.60 -1.61
CA LYS A 17 7.17 -9.65 -1.41
C LYS A 17 7.71 -9.50 0.01
N CYS A 18 7.62 -10.55 0.80
CA CYS A 18 8.26 -10.56 2.12
C CYS A 18 9.76 -10.30 1.98
N PRO A 19 10.35 -9.33 2.70
CA PRO A 19 11.78 -9.06 2.61
C PRO A 19 12.65 -10.19 3.18
N SER A 20 12.06 -11.13 3.93
CA SER A 20 12.78 -12.27 4.51
C SER A 20 12.69 -13.56 3.69
N CYS A 21 11.51 -13.89 3.12
CA CYS A 21 11.33 -15.16 2.39
C CYS A 21 10.85 -14.98 0.94
N HIS A 22 10.63 -13.75 0.49
CA HIS A 22 10.13 -13.38 -0.85
C HIS A 22 8.76 -13.97 -1.25
N LYS A 23 8.09 -14.69 -0.35
CA LYS A 23 6.69 -15.12 -0.51
C LYS A 23 5.75 -13.94 -0.28
N LYS A 24 4.47 -14.15 -0.58
CA LYS A 24 3.42 -13.13 -0.38
C LYS A 24 3.38 -12.73 1.10
N ALA A 25 3.37 -11.43 1.34
CA ALA A 25 3.08 -10.83 2.62
C ALA A 25 2.04 -9.73 2.42
N GLU A 26 1.23 -9.48 3.45
CA GLU A 26 0.32 -8.34 3.47
C GLU A 26 1.08 -7.14 4.03
N PHE A 27 0.90 -6.00 3.38
CA PHE A 27 1.31 -4.70 3.88
C PHE A 27 0.07 -3.84 4.08
N GLU A 28 -0.01 -3.19 5.23
CA GLU A 28 -1.08 -2.25 5.56
C GLU A 28 -0.46 -0.90 5.96
N PHE A 29 -0.89 0.17 5.32
CA PHE A 29 -0.39 1.52 5.61
C PHE A 29 -0.71 1.93 7.05
N ALA A 30 0.21 2.63 7.69
CA ALA A 30 -0.04 3.23 8.99
C ALA A 30 -0.95 4.46 8.84
N GLU A 31 -1.81 4.67 9.84
CA GLU A 31 -2.53 5.93 9.96
C GLU A 31 -1.70 6.90 10.82
N VAL A 32 -1.70 8.17 10.45
CA VAL A 32 -0.88 9.17 11.14
C VAL A 32 -1.68 10.40 11.49
N VAL A 33 -1.55 10.82 12.74
CA VAL A 33 -2.18 12.03 13.25
C VAL A 33 -1.08 13.02 13.59
N LYS A 34 -1.28 14.28 13.19
CA LYS A 34 -0.41 15.38 13.61
C LYS A 34 -0.67 15.66 15.08
N ILE A 35 0.36 15.64 15.90
CA ILE A 35 0.29 15.96 17.32
C ILE A 35 0.00 17.47 17.42
N LYS A 36 -1.15 17.80 18.03
CA LYS A 36 -1.73 19.15 18.07
C LYS A 36 -0.93 20.08 18.99
N LEU A 37 -0.50 19.59 20.15
CA LEU A 37 0.18 20.39 21.16
C LEU A 37 1.55 19.80 21.49
N LYS A 38 2.57 20.65 21.60
CA LYS A 38 3.94 20.25 21.95
C LYS A 38 4.03 19.51 23.29
N LYS A 39 3.14 19.83 24.24
CA LYS A 39 3.05 19.16 25.55
C LYS A 39 2.69 17.68 25.46
N ASP A 40 2.05 17.26 24.37
CA ASP A 40 1.60 15.88 24.16
C ASP A 40 2.68 15.02 23.48
N VAL A 41 3.72 15.63 22.90
CA VAL A 41 4.80 14.90 22.22
C VAL A 41 5.46 13.84 23.11
N PRO A 42 5.78 14.10 24.40
CA PRO A 42 6.33 13.07 25.28
C PRO A 42 5.40 11.87 25.48
N PHE A 43 4.07 12.04 25.43
CA PHE A 43 3.14 10.92 25.52
C PHE A 43 3.33 9.98 24.32
N PHE A 44 3.30 10.51 23.10
CA PHE A 44 3.43 9.70 21.89
C PHE A 44 4.83 9.10 21.70
N GLN A 45 5.87 9.76 22.20
CA GLN A 45 7.24 9.22 22.18
C GLN A 45 7.44 8.02 23.10
N ASN A 46 6.72 7.97 24.23
CA ASN A 46 6.88 6.92 25.23
C ASN A 46 5.77 5.85 25.16
N SER A 47 4.75 6.05 24.31
CA SER A 47 3.64 5.11 24.19
C SER A 47 4.04 3.89 23.37
N PRO A 48 3.80 2.65 23.84
CA PRO A 48 4.05 1.44 23.06
C PRO A 48 3.01 1.23 21.94
N GLN A 49 1.97 2.06 21.87
CA GLN A 49 0.88 1.97 20.90
C GLN A 49 1.18 2.76 19.62
N PHE A 50 2.18 3.66 19.65
CA PHE A 50 2.46 4.58 18.56
C PHE A 50 3.94 4.59 18.20
N GLU A 51 4.24 4.87 16.94
CA GLU A 51 5.56 5.30 16.52
C GLU A 51 5.55 6.83 16.35
N TYR A 52 6.46 7.51 17.03
CA TYR A 52 6.64 8.94 16.88
C TYR A 52 7.66 9.24 15.78
N GLN A 53 7.32 10.13 14.85
CA GLN A 53 8.29 10.67 13.90
C GLN A 53 8.09 12.17 13.66
N MET A 54 9.19 12.86 13.36
CA MET A 54 9.14 14.23 12.86
C MET A 54 8.94 14.19 11.35
N LEU A 55 7.89 14.84 10.88
CA LEU A 55 7.48 14.86 9.48
C LEU A 55 7.74 16.24 8.89
N SER A 56 7.86 16.31 7.57
CA SER A 56 7.91 17.58 6.85
C SER A 56 6.54 17.87 6.26
N ASP A 57 6.00 19.06 6.53
CA ASP A 57 4.81 19.53 5.84
C ASP A 57 5.12 19.95 4.39
N HIS A 58 4.09 20.38 3.65
CA HIS A 58 4.24 20.81 2.26
C HIS A 58 5.17 22.02 2.08
N CYS A 59 5.36 22.81 3.13
CA CYS A 59 6.23 23.99 3.17
C CYS A 59 7.62 23.68 3.74
N GLY A 60 7.91 22.42 4.10
CA GLY A 60 9.17 21.98 4.69
C GLY A 60 9.28 22.19 6.21
N HIS A 61 8.22 22.65 6.88
CA HIS A 61 8.23 22.77 8.34
C HIS A 61 8.12 21.40 9.02
N GLY A 62 8.84 21.24 10.13
CA GLY A 62 8.76 20.06 10.98
C GLY A 62 7.42 20.01 11.71
N VAL A 63 6.67 18.92 11.51
CA VAL A 63 5.45 18.61 12.27
C VAL A 63 5.62 17.30 13.01
N HIS A 64 5.11 17.23 14.23
CA HIS A 64 5.15 16.03 15.05
C HIS A 64 4.05 15.06 14.60
N GLY A 65 4.42 13.83 14.22
CA GLY A 65 3.49 12.78 13.78
C GLY A 65 3.46 11.60 14.74
N ALA A 66 2.27 11.09 15.01
CA ALA A 66 2.03 9.85 15.73
C ALA A 66 1.42 8.81 14.79
N PHE A 67 2.14 7.74 14.52
CA PHE A 67 1.74 6.66 13.63
C PHE A 67 1.12 5.51 14.43
N PHE A 68 0.00 4.99 13.94
CA PHE A 68 -0.64 3.80 14.46
C PHE A 68 -0.67 2.71 13.38
N PHE A 69 -0.34 1.49 13.78
CA PHE A 69 -0.21 0.33 12.89
C PHE A 69 -1.27 -0.70 13.26
N GLU A 70 -2.44 -0.64 12.61
CA GLU A 70 -3.55 -1.57 12.89
C GLU A 70 -3.14 -3.04 12.73
N GLY A 71 -2.39 -3.38 11.68
CA GLY A 71 -1.84 -4.71 11.49
C GLY A 71 -0.86 -5.20 12.58
N LEU A 72 -0.35 -4.33 13.46
CA LEU A 72 0.50 -4.73 14.60
C LEU A 72 -0.24 -4.68 15.94
N HIS A 73 -1.03 -3.62 16.15
CA HIS A 73 -1.65 -3.32 17.44
C HIS A 73 -3.13 -3.70 17.51
N GLY A 74 -3.72 -4.14 16.39
CA GLY A 74 -5.15 -4.39 16.26
C GLY A 74 -5.93 -3.12 15.96
N SER A 75 -7.24 -3.18 16.15
CA SER A 75 -8.16 -2.08 15.85
C SER A 75 -7.84 -0.82 16.66
N VAL A 76 -8.22 0.35 16.13
CA VAL A 76 -8.20 1.64 16.84
C VAL A 76 -8.87 1.60 18.22
N ASN A 77 -9.82 0.68 18.44
CA ASN A 77 -10.44 0.48 19.75
C ASN A 77 -9.46 0.03 20.86
N ALA A 78 -8.28 -0.50 20.48
CA ALA A 78 -7.22 -0.83 21.42
C ALA A 78 -6.47 0.41 21.92
N ILE A 79 -6.61 1.54 21.24
CA ILE A 79 -5.95 2.80 21.62
C ILE A 79 -6.54 3.30 22.93
N SER A 80 -5.68 3.46 23.93
CA SER A 80 -6.07 3.88 25.28
C SER A 80 -5.17 4.97 25.84
N ASN A 81 -5.68 5.67 26.87
CA ASN A 81 -4.97 6.72 27.62
C ASN A 81 -4.52 7.91 26.77
N LEU A 82 -5.28 8.27 25.73
CA LEU A 82 -4.98 9.43 24.89
C LEU A 82 -5.04 10.74 25.68
N PRO A 83 -4.20 11.74 25.35
CA PRO A 83 -4.32 13.08 25.87
C PRO A 83 -5.66 13.73 25.50
N ASP A 84 -6.04 14.77 26.23
CA ASP A 84 -7.26 15.53 25.93
C ASP A 84 -7.26 16.08 24.51
N GLY A 85 -8.38 15.91 23.81
CA GLY A 85 -8.56 16.42 22.44
C GLY A 85 -8.15 15.46 21.33
N TYR A 86 -7.79 14.20 21.64
CA TYR A 86 -7.64 13.13 20.66
C TYR A 86 -8.73 12.07 20.86
N SER A 87 -9.16 11.45 19.76
CA SER A 87 -10.02 10.27 19.75
C SER A 87 -9.28 9.12 19.10
N SER A 88 -9.51 7.88 19.53
CA SER A 88 -8.95 6.70 18.87
C SER A 88 -9.31 6.64 17.38
N SER A 89 -10.50 7.10 17.03
CA SER A 89 -10.99 7.22 15.66
C SER A 89 -10.18 8.16 14.78
N ASP A 90 -9.33 9.02 15.35
CA ASP A 90 -8.45 9.90 14.58
C ASP A 90 -7.42 9.09 13.77
N TRP A 91 -7.15 7.85 14.19
CA TRP A 91 -6.30 6.87 13.48
C TRP A 91 -7.08 5.82 12.70
N SER A 92 -8.38 6.02 12.46
CA SER A 92 -9.16 5.09 11.64
C SER A 92 -8.78 5.21 10.17
N HIS A 93 -8.70 4.06 9.49
CA HIS A 93 -8.63 4.04 8.03
C HIS A 93 -9.77 4.84 7.38
N SER A 94 -9.49 5.41 6.21
CA SER A 94 -10.53 6.11 5.43
C SER A 94 -11.67 5.16 5.06
N GLN A 95 -12.91 5.66 5.05
CA GLN A 95 -14.08 4.86 4.60
C GLN A 95 -13.94 4.30 3.18
N TYR A 96 -13.11 4.96 2.36
CA TYR A 96 -12.84 4.55 0.98
C TYR A 96 -11.73 3.50 0.89
N LEU A 97 -11.10 3.13 2.02
CA LEU A 97 -10.06 2.12 2.12
C LEU A 97 -8.87 2.40 1.18
N ILE A 98 -8.62 3.68 0.94
CA ILE A 98 -7.47 4.20 0.23
C ILE A 98 -6.43 4.71 1.22
N ARG A 99 -5.18 4.67 0.79
CA ARG A 99 -4.05 5.29 1.47
C ARG A 99 -4.38 6.76 1.79
N SER A 100 -4.44 7.08 3.07
CA SER A 100 -4.84 8.41 3.57
C SER A 100 -3.74 9.47 3.37
N GLN A 101 -2.46 9.08 3.47
CA GLN A 101 -1.34 10.03 3.50
C GLN A 101 -0.13 9.59 2.67
N ARG A 102 0.75 10.55 2.34
CA ARG A 102 1.92 10.37 1.46
C ARG A 102 3.09 9.60 2.09
N TYR A 103 2.92 9.01 3.26
CA TYR A 103 3.98 8.21 3.87
C TYR A 103 3.87 6.77 3.38
N ASP A 104 5.00 6.20 2.99
CA ASP A 104 5.11 4.81 2.54
C ASP A 104 5.49 3.89 3.71
N ILE A 105 5.04 4.21 4.92
CA ILE A 105 5.31 3.42 6.13
C ILE A 105 4.05 2.68 6.56
N GLY A 106 4.22 1.45 7.02
CA GLY A 106 3.12 0.61 7.44
C GLY A 106 3.59 -0.63 8.15
N SER A 107 2.65 -1.55 8.37
CA SER A 107 2.94 -2.86 8.94
C SER A 107 3.08 -3.89 7.83
N ILE A 108 3.99 -4.84 8.01
CA ILE A 108 4.11 -6.02 7.16
C ILE A 108 3.83 -7.27 7.98
N ILE A 109 3.05 -8.20 7.40
CA ILE A 109 2.73 -9.50 8.00
C ILE A 109 2.90 -10.59 6.94
N CYS A 110 3.80 -11.53 7.17
CA CYS A 110 4.02 -12.69 6.30
C CYS A 110 3.55 -13.97 6.98
N SER A 111 2.51 -14.60 6.44
CA SER A 111 2.00 -15.88 6.95
C SER A 111 2.95 -17.07 6.72
N HIS A 112 3.90 -16.95 5.79
CA HIS A 112 4.82 -18.04 5.45
C HIS A 112 6.02 -18.15 6.40
N CYS A 113 6.61 -17.03 6.82
CA CYS A 113 7.79 -17.02 7.69
C CYS A 113 7.54 -16.33 9.04
N SER A 114 6.27 -16.00 9.32
CA SER A 114 5.83 -15.26 10.51
C SER A 114 6.51 -13.91 10.72
N LYS A 115 7.18 -13.35 9.69
CA LYS A 115 7.72 -11.99 9.77
C LYS A 115 6.57 -11.00 10.01
N ARG A 116 6.71 -10.20 11.06
CA ARG A 116 5.80 -9.12 11.40
C ARG A 116 6.60 -7.90 11.86
N GLY A 117 6.17 -6.69 11.50
CA GLY A 117 6.77 -5.46 12.03
C GLY A 117 6.49 -4.23 11.19
N ILE A 118 7.10 -3.10 11.58
CA ILE A 118 7.06 -1.85 10.82
C ILE A 118 7.95 -2.00 9.58
N TYR A 119 7.51 -1.45 8.45
CA TYR A 119 8.22 -1.54 7.18
C TYR A 119 8.00 -0.28 6.34
N ASN A 120 9.06 0.17 5.66
CA ASN A 120 9.00 1.23 4.67
C ASN A 120 8.82 0.60 3.28
N LEU A 121 7.66 0.82 2.69
CA LEU A 121 7.26 0.31 1.39
C LEU A 121 8.08 0.97 0.27
N ASN A 122 8.73 0.14 -0.54
CA ASN A 122 9.40 0.55 -1.76
C ASN A 122 8.55 0.13 -2.96
N TRP A 123 7.51 0.92 -3.25
CA TRP A 123 6.63 0.65 -4.39
C TRP A 123 7.22 1.24 -5.68
N PRO A 124 7.21 0.51 -6.82
CA PRO A 124 6.58 -0.79 -7.06
C PRO A 124 7.49 -2.03 -6.89
N GLN A 125 8.73 -1.87 -6.44
CA GLN A 125 9.71 -2.96 -6.33
C GLN A 125 9.22 -4.08 -5.39
N ASP A 126 8.54 -3.70 -4.33
CA ASP A 126 7.98 -4.59 -3.32
C ASP A 126 6.71 -5.31 -3.78
N ALA A 127 6.06 -4.89 -4.86
CA ALA A 127 4.79 -5.49 -5.31
C ALA A 127 4.93 -7.00 -5.55
N PHE A 128 4.10 -7.81 -4.89
CA PHE A 128 4.13 -9.27 -5.05
C PHE A 128 3.73 -9.69 -6.47
N TYR A 129 2.64 -9.11 -6.97
CA TYR A 129 2.12 -9.31 -8.32
C TYR A 129 2.82 -8.41 -9.32
N SER A 130 4.14 -8.48 -9.39
CA SER A 130 4.96 -7.76 -10.37
C SER A 130 5.55 -8.69 -11.42
N VAL A 131 5.62 -8.19 -12.66
CA VAL A 131 6.19 -8.87 -13.83
C VAL A 131 7.01 -7.89 -14.65
N SER A 132 8.17 -8.35 -15.12
CA SER A 132 9.05 -7.54 -15.96
C SER A 132 8.94 -7.93 -17.43
N HIS A 133 8.86 -6.91 -18.31
CA HIS A 133 8.88 -7.06 -19.76
C HIS A 133 9.69 -5.92 -20.39
N LYS A 134 10.76 -6.25 -21.14
CA LYS A 134 11.66 -5.27 -21.80
C LYS A 134 12.09 -4.11 -20.88
N ASN A 135 12.65 -4.45 -19.72
CA ASN A 135 13.12 -3.51 -18.69
C ASN A 135 12.04 -2.60 -18.07
N LYS A 136 10.75 -2.88 -18.32
CA LYS A 136 9.63 -2.22 -17.66
C LYS A 136 8.94 -3.18 -16.70
N CYS A 137 8.49 -2.66 -15.56
CA CYS A 137 7.76 -3.42 -14.55
C CYS A 137 6.26 -3.10 -14.66
N LEU A 138 5.45 -4.13 -14.71
CA LEU A 138 4.00 -4.07 -14.54
C LEU A 138 3.67 -4.74 -13.20
N TRP A 139 2.81 -4.14 -12.41
CA TRP A 139 2.47 -4.58 -11.07
C TRP A 139 0.96 -4.49 -10.81
N ALA A 140 0.48 -5.16 -9.76
CA ALA A 140 -0.86 -5.04 -9.25
C ALA A 140 -0.83 -4.95 -7.71
N PHE A 141 -1.83 -4.31 -7.12
CA PHE A 141 -1.88 -4.03 -5.68
C PHE A 141 -2.04 -5.29 -4.84
N ASN A 142 -2.91 -6.18 -5.26
CA ASN A 142 -3.30 -7.40 -4.56
C ASN A 142 -3.81 -8.45 -5.56
N ARG A 143 -4.15 -9.65 -5.06
CA ARG A 143 -4.64 -10.76 -5.88
C ARG A 143 -5.84 -10.39 -6.77
N GLU A 144 -6.81 -9.64 -6.24
CA GLU A 144 -8.00 -9.22 -7.00
C GLU A 144 -7.61 -8.32 -8.17
N SER A 145 -6.85 -7.25 -7.91
CA SER A 145 -6.37 -6.34 -8.95
C SER A 145 -5.47 -7.05 -9.98
N ALA A 146 -4.75 -8.11 -9.58
CA ALA A 146 -3.94 -8.93 -10.47
C ALA A 146 -4.79 -9.81 -11.39
N ASN A 147 -5.92 -10.33 -10.91
CA ASN A 147 -6.89 -11.04 -11.75
C ASN A 147 -7.57 -10.11 -12.75
N ASP A 148 -7.99 -8.92 -12.31
CA ASP A 148 -8.52 -7.87 -13.20
C ASP A 148 -7.49 -7.48 -14.27
N LEU A 149 -6.22 -7.29 -13.86
CA LEU A 149 -5.11 -6.99 -14.76
C LEU A 149 -4.90 -8.10 -15.81
N LEU A 150 -4.88 -9.37 -15.38
CA LEU A 150 -4.74 -10.51 -16.28
C LEU A 150 -5.89 -10.55 -17.30
N SER A 151 -7.12 -10.42 -16.82
CA SER A 151 -8.33 -10.46 -17.64
C SER A 151 -8.35 -9.32 -18.66
N PHE A 152 -7.96 -8.12 -18.23
CA PHE A 152 -7.85 -6.95 -19.09
C PHE A 152 -6.78 -7.12 -20.19
N ILE A 153 -5.61 -7.68 -19.84
CA ILE A 153 -4.54 -7.94 -20.81
C ILE A 153 -4.95 -9.04 -21.81
N GLU A 154 -5.73 -10.03 -21.38
CA GLU A 154 -6.21 -11.11 -22.24
C GLU A 154 -7.42 -10.70 -23.10
N SER A 155 -8.19 -9.70 -22.69
CA SER A 155 -9.33 -9.17 -23.45
C SER A 155 -8.90 -8.44 -24.73
N ASN A 156 -9.62 -8.69 -25.83
CA ASN A 156 -9.45 -7.98 -27.09
C ASN A 156 -10.23 -6.66 -27.15
N GLU A 157 -11.38 -6.60 -26.49
CA GLU A 157 -12.29 -5.43 -26.47
C GLU A 157 -11.86 -4.36 -25.47
N ARG A 158 -11.14 -4.76 -24.40
CA ARG A 158 -10.56 -3.88 -23.39
C ARG A 158 -11.54 -2.85 -22.81
N SER A 159 -12.80 -3.22 -22.60
CA SER A 159 -13.77 -2.36 -21.92
C SER A 159 -13.45 -2.29 -20.42
N GLU A 160 -12.88 -1.16 -20.00
CA GLU A 160 -12.39 -0.96 -18.62
C GLU A 160 -13.54 -0.89 -17.60
N SER A 161 -14.75 -0.52 -18.05
CA SER A 161 -15.94 -0.27 -17.22
C SER A 161 -16.52 -1.49 -16.50
N THR A 162 -16.04 -2.69 -16.82
CA THR A 162 -16.53 -3.95 -16.23
C THR A 162 -15.73 -4.39 -15.00
N TYR A 163 -14.60 -3.73 -14.72
CA TYR A 163 -13.66 -4.14 -13.68
C TYR A 163 -13.76 -3.28 -12.42
N LYS A 164 -13.62 -3.91 -11.25
CA LYS A 164 -13.54 -3.22 -9.96
C LYS A 164 -12.36 -2.23 -9.95
N TRP A 165 -11.25 -2.61 -10.57
CA TRP A 165 -10.03 -1.80 -10.65
C TRP A 165 -9.91 -0.95 -11.93
N GLN A 166 -11.03 -0.56 -12.55
CA GLN A 166 -11.06 0.18 -13.83
C GLN A 166 -10.13 1.41 -13.89
N SER A 167 -10.03 2.20 -12.81
CA SER A 167 -9.20 3.40 -12.76
C SER A 167 -7.72 3.07 -12.86
N PHE A 168 -7.29 1.97 -12.23
CA PHE A 168 -5.92 1.45 -12.34
C PHE A 168 -5.64 0.90 -13.75
N LEU A 169 -6.59 0.15 -14.33
CA LEU A 169 -6.44 -0.48 -15.65
C LEU A 169 -6.33 0.55 -16.79
N ARG A 170 -7.06 1.65 -16.69
CA ARG A 170 -7.03 2.79 -17.64
C ARG A 170 -5.63 3.28 -17.94
N HIS A 171 -4.76 3.27 -16.94
CA HIS A 171 -3.45 3.88 -17.03
C HIS A 171 -2.33 2.92 -17.40
N ILE A 172 -2.65 1.65 -17.68
CA ILE A 172 -1.64 0.66 -18.08
C ILE A 172 -0.90 1.15 -19.34
N PRO A 173 0.44 1.23 -19.30
CA PRO A 173 1.24 1.68 -20.43
C PRO A 173 1.00 0.86 -21.70
N SER A 174 0.89 1.53 -22.85
CA SER A 174 0.58 0.91 -24.15
C SER A 174 1.58 -0.17 -24.57
N ASN A 175 2.83 -0.08 -24.13
CA ASN A 175 3.86 -1.11 -24.39
C ASN A 175 3.52 -2.49 -23.82
N PHE A 176 2.65 -2.58 -22.81
CA PHE A 176 2.18 -3.86 -22.25
C PHE A 176 0.95 -4.40 -23.00
N LYS A 177 0.26 -3.57 -23.81
CA LYS A 177 -0.96 -3.93 -24.54
C LYS A 177 -0.68 -4.59 -25.91
N GLY A 178 0.59 -4.65 -26.36
CA GLY A 178 0.97 -5.23 -27.66
C GLY A 178 0.97 -6.77 -27.68
N LYS A 179 0.62 -7.40 -28.81
CA LYS A 179 0.41 -8.86 -28.94
C LYS A 179 1.52 -9.73 -28.32
N LYS A 180 2.78 -9.44 -28.62
CA LYS A 180 3.94 -10.18 -28.07
C LYS A 180 4.11 -9.97 -26.55
N ALA A 181 3.82 -8.77 -26.05
CA ALA A 181 3.88 -8.45 -24.64
C ALA A 181 2.78 -9.17 -23.86
N ARG A 182 1.55 -9.20 -24.42
CA ARG A 182 0.39 -9.87 -23.81
C ARG A 182 0.68 -11.33 -23.48
N THR A 183 1.17 -12.11 -24.44
CA THR A 183 1.44 -13.55 -24.24
C THR A 183 2.46 -13.79 -23.13
N ASP A 184 3.56 -13.02 -23.11
CA ASP A 184 4.60 -13.13 -22.09
C ASP A 184 4.10 -12.71 -20.70
N ILE A 185 3.40 -11.57 -20.62
CA ILE A 185 2.88 -11.00 -19.38
C ILE A 185 1.80 -11.89 -18.77
N SER A 186 0.82 -12.34 -19.57
CA SER A 186 -0.25 -13.22 -19.10
C SER A 186 0.30 -14.52 -18.52
N LYS A 187 1.30 -15.12 -19.16
CA LYS A 187 1.97 -16.32 -18.64
C LYS A 187 2.62 -16.06 -17.28
N LYS A 188 3.38 -14.96 -17.16
CA LYS A 188 4.06 -14.59 -15.90
C LYS A 188 3.06 -14.26 -14.77
N LEU A 189 1.98 -13.55 -15.09
CA LEU A 189 0.93 -13.21 -14.12
C LEU A 189 0.19 -14.47 -13.63
N ARG A 190 -0.18 -15.39 -14.53
CA ARG A 190 -0.78 -16.68 -14.15
C ARG A 190 0.10 -17.47 -13.19
N GLN A 191 1.41 -17.52 -13.43
CA GLN A 191 2.36 -18.13 -12.49
C GLN A 191 2.32 -17.47 -11.11
N ARG A 192 2.31 -16.13 -11.04
CA ARG A 192 2.23 -15.40 -9.77
C ARG A 192 0.90 -15.61 -9.04
N LEU A 193 -0.20 -15.75 -9.77
CA LEU A 193 -1.53 -16.04 -9.22
C LEU A 193 -1.67 -17.49 -8.74
N SER A 194 -0.90 -18.43 -9.28
CA SER A 194 -0.91 -19.83 -8.85
C SER A 194 -0.07 -20.13 -7.60
N CYS A 195 0.77 -19.19 -7.18
CA CYS A 195 1.54 -19.25 -5.93
C CYS A 195 0.72 -18.76 -4.74
#